data_AF-A0A959GPT8-F1
#
_entry.id   AF-A0A959GPT8-F1
#
_cell.length_a   1.000
_cell.length_b   1.000
_cell.length_c   1.000
_cell.angle_alpha   90.00
_cell.angle_beta   90.00
_cell.angle_gamma   90.00
#
_symmetry.space_group_name_H-M   'P 1'
#
loop_
_entity.id
_entity.type
_entity.pdbx_description
1 polymer ?
#
loop_
_entity_poly.entity_id
_entity_poly.type
_entity_poly.pdbx_seq_one_letter_code
_entity_poly.pdbx_strand_id
1 'polypeptide(L)'
;TPETVAARNVQGEFNIHNLELFNPRTMDEAPKEGLAAIFTARRVFIALFAFYLFVLPLFHTFSRSIRQLTKYLYIPVPPLWMGLLYVGNILLFMGLNRILSNNQMLKNGISEVEELNISFLLMLVPFLLLRLPRFLRKPEQVAA
;
A
#
# COMPACT_ATOMS: atom_id res chain seq x y z
N THR A 1 -4.46 0.84 27.28
CA THR A 1 -3.59 1.66 26.41
C THR A 1 -2.57 2.36 27.28
N PRO A 2 -1.26 2.36 26.95
CA PRO A 2 -0.30 3.19 27.68
C PRO A 2 -0.77 4.65 27.68
N GLU A 3 -0.66 5.35 28.80
CA GLU A 3 -1.18 6.74 28.95
C GLU A 3 -0.62 7.68 27.88
N THR A 4 0.63 7.47 27.46
CA THR A 4 1.31 8.24 26.40
C THR A 4 0.69 8.04 25.01
N VAL A 5 0.12 6.86 24.74
CA VAL A 5 -0.56 6.54 23.48
C VAL A 5 -2.00 7.06 23.51
N ALA A 6 -2.66 7.00 24.68
CA ALA A 6 -3.99 7.56 24.87
C ALA A 6 -4.02 9.08 24.68
N ALA A 7 -3.02 9.80 25.18
CA ALA A 7 -2.89 11.24 25.01
C ALA A 7 -2.72 11.71 23.55
N ARG A 8 -2.36 10.80 22.64
CA ARG A 8 -2.12 11.08 21.20
C ARG A 8 -3.17 10.47 20.27
N ASN A 9 -4.25 9.96 20.85
CA ASN A 9 -5.31 9.28 20.14
C ASN A 9 -6.47 10.23 19.84
N VAL A 10 -6.67 10.55 18.57
CA VAL A 10 -7.70 11.50 18.12
C VAL A 10 -9.12 10.93 18.30
N GLN A 11 -9.28 9.60 18.35
CA GLN A 11 -10.59 8.93 18.36
C GLN A 11 -10.82 8.02 19.58
N GLY A 12 -9.88 7.95 20.53
CA GLY A 12 -10.00 7.12 21.74
C GLY A 12 -9.89 5.60 21.54
N GLU A 13 -9.86 5.09 20.30
CA GLU A 13 -9.76 3.65 20.01
C GLU A 13 -8.30 3.18 19.85
N PHE A 14 -7.97 1.96 20.26
CA PHE A 14 -6.62 1.41 20.16
C PHE A 14 -6.27 1.00 18.71
N ASN A 15 -5.99 1.99 17.87
CA ASN A 15 -5.56 1.80 16.48
C ASN A 15 -4.42 2.78 16.15
N ILE A 16 -3.35 2.28 15.51
CA ILE A 16 -2.19 3.07 15.08
C ILE A 16 -2.61 4.16 14.09
N HIS A 17 -3.68 3.92 13.32
CA HIS A 17 -4.30 4.88 12.40
C HIS A 17 -4.91 6.10 13.11
N ASN A 18 -5.25 5.97 14.40
CA ASN A 18 -5.91 7.02 15.17
C ASN A 18 -4.93 7.90 15.93
N LEU A 19 -3.64 7.53 15.92
CA LEU A 19 -2.58 8.43 16.36
C LEU A 19 -2.57 9.67 15.49
N GLU A 20 -2.44 10.84 16.13
CA GLU A 20 -2.45 12.13 15.43
C GLU A 20 -1.48 12.14 14.24
N LEU A 21 -0.32 11.48 14.32
CA LEU A 21 0.65 11.41 13.21
C LEU A 21 0.07 10.78 11.93
N PHE A 22 -0.79 9.78 12.06
CA PHE A 22 -1.33 8.99 10.95
C PHE A 22 -2.78 9.32 10.61
N ASN A 23 -3.48 10.01 11.51
CA ASN A 23 -4.85 10.49 11.30
C ASN A 23 -4.89 11.58 10.21
N PRO A 24 -5.92 11.62 9.35
CA PRO A 24 -6.12 12.72 8.40
C PRO A 24 -6.45 14.07 9.06
N ARG A 25 -6.85 14.07 10.34
CA ARG A 25 -7.17 15.26 11.13
C ARG A 25 -6.17 15.45 12.28
N THR A 26 -6.05 16.68 12.75
CA THR A 26 -5.32 17.03 13.98
C THR A 26 -6.19 16.73 15.21
N MET A 27 -5.62 16.91 16.41
CA MET A 27 -6.38 16.81 17.66
C MET A 27 -7.56 17.79 17.76
N ASP A 28 -7.46 18.95 17.11
CA ASP A 28 -8.52 19.96 17.04
C ASP A 28 -9.54 19.67 15.92
N GLU A 29 -9.56 18.44 15.40
CA GLU A 29 -10.37 17.97 14.27
C GLU A 29 -10.16 18.71 12.93
N ALA A 30 -9.18 19.60 12.85
CA ALA A 30 -8.84 20.28 11.61
C ALA A 30 -8.19 19.32 10.59
N PRO A 31 -8.48 19.44 9.29
CA PRO A 31 -7.82 18.63 8.27
C PRO A 31 -6.32 18.96 8.23
N LYS A 32 -5.47 17.94 8.08
CA LYS A 32 -4.03 18.16 7.91
C LYS A 32 -3.69 18.80 6.57
N GLU A 33 -2.75 19.74 6.61
CA GLU A 33 -2.25 20.45 5.43
C GLU A 33 -0.75 20.19 5.18
N GLY A 34 -0.27 20.62 4.01
CA GLY A 34 1.15 20.57 3.64
C GLY A 34 1.76 19.17 3.66
N LEU A 35 2.96 19.05 4.21
CA LEU A 35 3.68 17.77 4.32
C LEU A 35 2.99 16.78 5.25
N ALA A 36 2.33 17.26 6.31
CA ALA A 36 1.62 16.40 7.26
C ALA A 36 0.46 15.64 6.61
N ALA A 37 -0.16 16.23 5.58
CA ALA A 37 -1.19 15.57 4.78
C ALA A 37 -0.68 14.33 4.04
N ILE A 38 0.62 14.27 3.73
CA ILE A 38 1.27 13.14 3.03
C ILE A 38 1.48 11.95 3.96
N PHE A 39 1.72 12.19 5.26
CA PHE A 39 2.02 11.16 6.26
C PHE A 39 0.78 10.52 6.90
N THR A 40 -0.39 10.64 6.26
CA THR A 40 -1.58 9.90 6.69
C THR A 40 -1.41 8.41 6.41
N ALA A 41 -1.94 7.55 7.29
CA ALA A 41 -1.78 6.10 7.14
C ALA A 41 -2.21 5.58 5.76
N ARG A 42 -3.34 6.09 5.23
CA ARG A 42 -3.81 5.74 3.88
C ARG A 42 -2.78 6.06 2.80
N ARG A 43 -2.16 7.24 2.84
CA ARG A 43 -1.17 7.65 1.83
C ARG A 43 0.13 6.88 1.97
N VAL A 44 0.60 6.67 3.20
CA VAL A 44 1.79 5.85 3.47
C VAL A 44 1.58 4.43 2.98
N PHE A 45 0.42 3.85 3.26
CA PHE A 45 0.03 2.52 2.77
C PHE A 45 0.03 2.47 1.24
N ILE A 46 -0.65 3.42 0.58
CA ILE A 46 -0.68 3.49 -0.88
C ILE A 46 0.74 3.61 -1.47
N ALA A 47 1.57 4.47 -0.90
CA ALA A 47 2.94 4.68 -1.38
C ALA A 47 3.81 3.43 -1.20
N LEU A 48 3.72 2.78 -0.03
CA LEU A 48 4.49 1.57 0.27
C LEU A 48 4.10 0.41 -0.66
N PHE A 49 2.80 0.19 -0.88
CA PHE A 49 2.35 -0.89 -1.75
C PHE A 49 2.53 -0.56 -3.24
N ALA A 50 2.40 0.70 -3.65
CA ALA A 50 2.81 1.11 -5.00
C ALA A 50 4.31 0.88 -5.21
N PHE A 51 5.14 1.18 -4.21
CA PHE A 51 6.56 0.89 -4.28
C PHE A 51 6.81 -0.61 -4.42
N TYR A 52 6.19 -1.43 -3.57
CA TYR A 52 6.43 -2.87 -3.55
C TYR A 52 5.85 -3.62 -4.77
N LEU A 53 4.64 -3.27 -5.21
CA LEU A 53 3.93 -3.98 -6.28
C LEU A 53 4.29 -3.48 -7.68
N PHE A 54 4.69 -2.21 -7.82
CA PHE A 54 4.94 -1.61 -9.13
C PHE A 54 6.39 -1.15 -9.29
N VAL A 55 6.87 -0.27 -8.42
CA VAL A 55 8.22 0.33 -8.56
C VAL A 55 9.31 -0.74 -8.45
N LEU A 56 9.24 -1.59 -7.43
CA LEU A 56 10.24 -2.63 -7.20
C LEU A 56 10.31 -3.65 -8.37
N PRO A 57 9.19 -4.24 -8.86
CA PRO A 57 9.22 -5.12 -10.03
C PRO A 57 9.69 -4.42 -11.31
N LEU A 58 9.33 -3.16 -11.50
CA LEU A 58 9.76 -2.36 -12.64
C LEU A 58 11.29 -2.22 -12.63
N PHE A 59 11.86 -1.72 -11.54
CA PHE A 59 13.31 -1.57 -11.41
C PHE A 59 14.05 -2.90 -11.36
N HIS A 60 13.46 -3.96 -10.81
CA HIS A 60 14.03 -5.31 -10.86
C HIS A 60 14.16 -5.82 -12.31
N THR A 61 13.24 -5.43 -13.19
CA THR A 61 13.29 -5.82 -14.62
C THR A 61 14.43 -5.10 -15.35
N PHE A 62 14.65 -3.82 -15.07
CA PHE A 62 15.62 -3.01 -15.83
C PHE A 62 17.00 -2.89 -15.19
N SER A 63 17.13 -2.99 -13.87
CA SER A 63 18.40 -2.75 -13.14
C SER A 63 19.03 -4.03 -12.61
N ARG A 64 20.28 -4.29 -13.00
CA ARG A 64 21.09 -5.40 -12.45
C ARG A 64 21.35 -5.24 -10.96
N SER A 65 21.62 -4.01 -10.50
CA SER A 65 21.90 -3.71 -9.09
C SER A 65 20.70 -4.02 -8.21
N ILE A 66 19.49 -3.65 -8.66
CA ILE A 66 18.25 -3.94 -7.92
C ILE A 66 17.99 -5.46 -7.87
N ARG A 67 18.25 -6.20 -8.96
CA ARG A 67 18.17 -7.67 -8.93
C ARG A 67 19.14 -8.31 -7.94
N GLN A 68 20.35 -7.78 -7.81
CA GLN A 68 21.32 -8.28 -6.84
C GLN A 68 20.87 -7.95 -5.41
N LEU A 69 20.37 -6.73 -5.20
CA LEU A 69 19.87 -6.30 -3.90
C LEU A 69 18.66 -7.12 -3.44
N THR A 70 17.66 -7.35 -4.31
CA THR A 70 16.47 -8.15 -3.95
C THR A 70 16.83 -9.60 -3.64
N LYS A 71 17.79 -10.18 -4.36
CA LYS A 71 18.33 -11.51 -4.06
C LYS A 71 19.08 -11.55 -2.74
N TYR A 72 19.93 -10.56 -2.47
CA TYR A 72 20.71 -10.46 -1.24
C TYR A 72 19.82 -10.31 -0.01
N LEU A 73 18.76 -9.51 -0.11
CA LEU A 73 17.80 -9.27 0.96
C LEU A 73 16.67 -10.32 1.02
N TYR A 74 16.67 -11.32 0.15
CA TYR A 74 15.60 -12.31 0.01
C TYR A 74 14.20 -11.69 -0.13
N ILE A 75 14.11 -10.52 -0.79
CA ILE A 75 12.84 -9.83 -1.00
C ILE A 75 12.12 -10.48 -2.19
N PRO A 76 10.92 -11.06 -1.98
CA PRO A 76 10.15 -11.62 -3.07
C PRO A 76 9.62 -10.49 -3.95
N VAL A 77 9.87 -10.59 -5.26
CA VAL A 77 9.45 -9.56 -6.23
C VAL A 77 8.16 -10.01 -6.91
N PRO A 78 7.04 -9.30 -6.71
CA PRO A 78 5.77 -9.64 -7.35
C PRO A 78 5.83 -9.42 -8.87
N PRO A 79 4.99 -10.11 -9.66
CA PRO A 79 4.88 -9.84 -11.09
C PRO A 79 4.37 -8.42 -11.38
N LEU A 80 4.96 -7.76 -12.38
CA LEU A 80 4.68 -6.35 -12.73
C LEU A 80 3.20 -6.06 -13.03
N TRP A 81 2.47 -7.02 -13.59
CA TRP A 81 1.05 -6.85 -13.90
C TRP A 81 0.19 -6.61 -12.65
N MET A 82 0.58 -7.12 -11.47
CA MET A 82 -0.12 -6.80 -10.23
C MET A 82 0.08 -5.32 -9.84
N GLY A 83 1.27 -4.79 -10.04
CA GLY A 83 1.53 -3.36 -9.86
C GLY A 83 0.68 -2.51 -10.79
N LEU A 84 0.52 -2.93 -12.05
CA LEU A 84 -0.35 -2.24 -13.01
C LEU A 84 -1.81 -2.27 -12.57
N LEU A 85 -2.32 -3.42 -12.09
CA LEU A 85 -3.68 -3.51 -11.54
C LEU A 85 -3.84 -2.62 -10.31
N TYR A 86 -2.87 -2.62 -9.40
CA TYR A 86 -2.91 -1.80 -8.18
C TYR A 86 -2.94 -0.30 -8.48
N VAL A 87 -2.03 0.17 -9.34
CA VAL A 87 -1.98 1.58 -9.76
C VAL A 87 -3.23 1.95 -10.57
N GLY A 88 -3.65 1.08 -11.50
CA GLY A 88 -4.88 1.28 -12.27
C GLY A 88 -6.11 1.39 -11.38
N ASN A 89 -6.19 0.57 -10.33
CA ASN A 89 -7.25 0.62 -9.33
C ASN A 89 -7.28 1.97 -8.60
N ILE A 90 -6.13 2.44 -8.12
CA ILE A 90 -6.03 3.76 -7.46
C ILE A 90 -6.47 4.88 -8.41
N LEU A 91 -5.99 4.87 -9.66
CA LEU A 91 -6.35 5.89 -10.64
C LEU A 91 -7.84 5.89 -10.98
N LEU A 92 -8.44 4.69 -11.12
CA LEU A 92 -9.86 4.50 -11.35
C LEU A 92 -10.68 5.13 -10.21
N PHE A 93 -10.38 4.74 -8.96
CA PHE A 93 -11.12 5.24 -7.79
C PHE A 93 -10.88 6.74 -7.53
N MET A 94 -9.68 7.24 -7.81
CA MET A 94 -9.40 8.68 -7.79
C MET A 94 -10.27 9.44 -8.82
N GLY A 95 -10.43 8.88 -10.02
CA GLY A 95 -11.31 9.44 -11.06
C GLY A 95 -12.78 9.42 -10.64
N LEU A 96 -13.27 8.27 -10.15
CA LEU A 96 -14.65 8.11 -9.68
C LEU A 96 -14.97 9.07 -8.53
N ASN A 97 -14.09 9.18 -7.53
CA ASN A 97 -14.25 10.09 -6.41
C ASN A 97 -14.31 11.57 -6.83
N ARG A 98 -13.63 11.94 -7.92
CA ARG A 98 -13.70 13.29 -8.48
C ARG A 98 -15.04 13.56 -9.15
N ILE A 99 -15.55 12.60 -9.93
CA ILE A 99 -16.84 12.71 -10.65
C ILE A 99 -18.01 12.76 -9.66
N LEU A 100 -17.96 11.93 -8.62
CA LEU A 100 -19.06 11.73 -7.67
C LEU A 100 -18.96 12.62 -6.43
N SER A 101 -18.17 13.70 -6.51
CA SER A 101 -17.87 14.61 -5.39
C SER A 101 -19.11 15.25 -4.75
N ASN A 102 -20.23 15.35 -5.48
CA ASN A 102 -21.48 15.96 -5.00
C ASN A 102 -22.38 14.99 -4.21
N ASN A 103 -22.11 13.67 -4.19
CA ASN A 103 -22.94 12.70 -3.49
C ASN A 103 -22.11 11.96 -2.43
N GLN A 104 -22.25 12.41 -1.17
CA GLN A 104 -21.48 11.88 -0.05
C GLN A 104 -21.75 10.38 0.20
N MET A 105 -22.99 9.92 0.00
CA MET A 105 -23.36 8.51 0.17
C MET A 105 -22.64 7.63 -0.85
N LEU A 106 -22.66 8.02 -2.14
CA LEU A 106 -21.95 7.28 -3.19
C LEU A 106 -20.43 7.32 -2.98
N LYS A 107 -19.89 8.46 -2.55
CA LYS A 107 -18.46 8.61 -2.24
C LYS A 107 -18.00 7.65 -1.14
N ASN A 108 -18.79 7.52 -0.06
CA ASN A 108 -18.48 6.59 1.02
C ASN A 108 -18.50 5.14 0.52
N GLY A 109 -19.56 4.73 -0.19
CA GLY A 109 -19.66 3.38 -0.74
C GLY A 109 -18.53 3.03 -1.71
N ILE A 110 -18.10 4.00 -2.53
CA ILE A 110 -16.97 3.81 -3.45
C ILE A 110 -15.64 3.66 -2.70
N SER A 111 -15.44 4.41 -1.61
CA SER A 111 -14.25 4.25 -0.76
C SER A 111 -14.20 2.86 -0.12
N GLU A 112 -15.34 2.34 0.34
CA GLU A 112 -15.42 0.98 0.89
C GLU A 112 -15.09 -0.09 -0.17
N VAL A 113 -15.60 0.06 -1.39
CA VAL A 113 -15.27 -0.84 -2.52
C VAL A 113 -13.79 -0.74 -2.91
N GLU A 114 -13.22 0.47 -2.90
CA GLU A 114 -11.79 0.69 -3.14
C GLU A 114 -10.94 -0.07 -2.12
N GLU A 115 -11.25 0.07 -0.84
CA GLU A 115 -10.55 -0.59 0.26
C GLU A 115 -10.67 -2.12 0.19
N LEU A 116 -11.86 -2.64 -0.14
CA LEU A 116 -12.08 -4.06 -0.38
C LEU A 116 -11.24 -4.58 -1.54
N ASN A 117 -11.23 -3.88 -2.67
CA ASN A 117 -10.48 -4.28 -3.86
C ASN A 117 -8.97 -4.28 -3.60
N ILE A 118 -8.46 -3.26 -2.91
CA ILE A 118 -7.05 -3.21 -2.52
C ILE A 118 -6.72 -4.37 -1.60
N SER A 119 -7.53 -4.61 -0.57
CA SER A 119 -7.32 -5.73 0.37
C SER A 119 -7.31 -7.07 -0.34
N PHE A 120 -8.23 -7.28 -1.30
CA PHE A 120 -8.28 -8.47 -2.12
C PHE A 120 -7.01 -8.65 -2.98
N LEU A 121 -6.56 -7.58 -3.67
CA LEU A 121 -5.32 -7.63 -4.45
C LEU A 121 -4.11 -8.00 -3.59
N LEU A 122 -3.99 -7.41 -2.39
CA LEU A 122 -2.89 -7.69 -1.47
C LEU A 122 -2.93 -9.12 -0.94
N MET A 123 -4.13 -9.65 -0.69
CA MET A 123 -4.30 -11.04 -0.29
C MET A 123 -3.78 -12.02 -1.35
N LEU A 124 -3.86 -11.69 -2.65
CA LEU A 124 -3.38 -12.55 -3.74
C LEU A 124 -1.85 -12.61 -3.86
N VAL A 125 -1.15 -11.58 -3.38
CA VAL A 125 0.31 -11.45 -3.47
C VAL A 125 1.05 -12.69 -2.95
N PRO A 126 0.84 -13.16 -1.69
CA PRO A 126 1.54 -14.34 -1.18
C PRO A 126 1.28 -15.60 -2.01
N PHE A 127 0.06 -15.83 -2.48
CA PHE A 127 -0.27 -17.02 -3.30
C PHE A 127 0.48 -17.02 -4.64
N LEU A 128 0.66 -15.85 -5.24
CA LEU A 128 1.40 -15.69 -6.49
C LEU A 128 2.91 -15.81 -6.27
N LEU A 129 3.41 -15.31 -5.14
CA LEU A 129 4.81 -15.48 -4.76
C LEU A 129 5.15 -16.95 -4.50
N LEU A 130 4.25 -17.71 -3.87
CA LEU A 130 4.43 -19.16 -3.64
C LEU A 130 4.42 -19.99 -4.93
N ARG A 131 3.70 -19.53 -5.97
CA ARG A 131 3.67 -20.19 -7.28
C ARG A 131 4.89 -19.90 -8.16
N LEU A 132 5.74 -18.92 -7.82
CA LEU A 132 6.94 -18.61 -8.59
C LEU A 132 8.05 -19.64 -8.28
N PRO A 133 8.33 -20.62 -9.17
CA PRO A 133 9.26 -21.72 -8.87
C PRO A 133 10.73 -21.29 -8.75
N ARG A 134 11.01 -20.01 -9.00
CA ARG A 134 12.35 -19.46 -9.23
C ARG A 134 13.03 -18.89 -7.98
N PHE A 135 12.31 -18.66 -6.89
CA PHE A 135 12.88 -17.99 -5.70
C PHE A 135 13.37 -18.95 -4.61
N LEU A 136 12.97 -20.23 -4.65
CA LEU A 136 13.38 -21.24 -3.66
C LEU A 136 14.45 -22.23 -4.16
N ARG A 137 14.84 -22.16 -5.44
CA ARG A 137 15.92 -23.01 -5.95
C ARG A 137 17.26 -22.37 -5.66
N LYS A 138 18.08 -23.06 -4.86
CA LYS A 138 19.50 -22.72 -4.72
C LYS A 138 20.13 -22.63 -6.12
N PRO A 139 21.09 -21.71 -6.35
CA PRO A 139 21.76 -21.58 -7.66
C PRO A 139 22.40 -22.89 -8.14
N GLU A 140 22.71 -23.80 -7.23
CA GLU A 140 23.24 -25.15 -7.48
C GLU A 140 22.28 -26.06 -8.28
N GLN A 141 20.96 -25.77 -8.31
CA GLN A 141 19.95 -26.63 -8.91
C GLN A 141 19.50 -26.21 -10.33
N VAL A 142 20.12 -25.19 -10.92
CA VAL A 142 19.77 -24.68 -12.26
C VAL A 142 20.81 -25.04 -13.32
N ALA A 143 21.92 -25.68 -12.91
CA ALA A 143 23.03 -26.05 -13.78
C ALA A 143 23.07 -27.54 -14.19
N ALA A 144 21.94 -28.25 -14.09
CA ALA A 144 21.80 -29.64 -14.53
C ALA A 144 20.84 -29.76 -15.71
#